data_AF-A0AA90UFG1-F1
#
_entry.id   AF-A0AA90UFG1-F1
#
_cell.length_a   1.000
_cell.length_b   1.000
_cell.length_c   1.000
_cell.angle_alpha   90.00
_cell.angle_beta   90.00
_cell.angle_gamma   90.00
#
_symmetry.space_group_name_H-M   'P 1'
#
loop_
_entity.id
_entity.type
_entity.pdbx_description
1 polymer ?
#
loop_
_entity_poly.entity_id
_entity_poly.type
_entity_poly.pdbx_seq_one_letter_code
_entity_poly.pdbx_strand_id
1 'polypeptide(L)'
;MAIKQQVMALNPARKGNMGRLNSSQPLYVYDTLIAQPWLKGVIAQIRGEKAIPGVDAGDEKAVKKAKEGLKRQLPIRAIHYSKFRNNHRSSEDAVPESFLFQTTIDVDDVGYVDAALEKARELNCSNTIWKGKLLHLEYSARKKLHIDIRMPMGMTIEETQKAYCEAAGIPYDKSCITPERIIFITDK
;
A
#
# COMPACT_ATOMS: atom_id res chain seq x y z
N MET A 1 26.42 -1.97 17.08
CA MET A 1 25.06 -1.46 16.80
C MET A 1 24.23 -2.62 16.29
N ALA A 2 23.10 -2.93 16.94
CA ALA A 2 22.16 -3.90 16.36
C ALA A 2 21.60 -3.30 15.07
N ILE A 3 21.77 -3.98 13.93
CA ILE A 3 21.12 -3.60 12.67
C ILE A 3 19.62 -3.77 12.92
N LYS A 4 18.90 -2.65 13.03
CA LYS A 4 17.45 -2.67 13.22
C LYS A 4 16.83 -3.18 11.91
N GLN A 5 16.42 -4.44 11.88
CA GLN A 5 15.81 -5.03 10.70
C GLN A 5 14.46 -4.35 10.43
N GLN A 6 14.24 -3.90 9.19
CA GLN A 6 12.96 -3.37 8.78
C GLN A 6 11.95 -4.52 8.67
N VAL A 7 10.80 -4.35 9.32
CA VAL A 7 9.73 -5.35 9.39
C VAL A 7 8.38 -4.71 9.10
N MET A 8 7.42 -5.52 8.67
CA MET A 8 6.03 -5.12 8.45
C MET A 8 5.07 -6.25 8.82
N ALA A 9 3.80 -5.91 9.05
CA ALA A 9 2.74 -6.91 9.13
C ALA A 9 2.16 -7.14 7.74
N LEU A 10 2.24 -8.37 7.22
CA LEU A 10 1.73 -8.70 5.89
C LEU A 10 1.10 -10.10 5.86
N ASN A 11 0.16 -10.30 4.96
CA ASN A 11 -0.37 -11.61 4.61
C ASN A 11 0.04 -11.93 3.16
N PRO A 12 1.00 -12.85 2.94
CA PRO A 12 1.54 -13.13 1.62
C PRO A 12 0.65 -14.10 0.82
N ALA A 13 -0.39 -14.67 1.45
CA ALA A 13 -1.17 -15.73 0.85
C ALA A 13 -2.05 -15.21 -0.28
N ARG A 14 -2.06 -15.95 -1.39
CA ARG A 14 -3.06 -15.78 -2.45
C ARG A 14 -4.43 -16.14 -1.88
N LYS A 15 -5.40 -15.22 -2.01
CA LYS A 15 -6.74 -15.33 -1.36
C LYS A 15 -6.64 -15.45 0.17
N GLY A 16 -5.66 -14.76 0.77
CA GLY A 16 -5.49 -14.73 2.22
C GLY A 16 -6.71 -14.17 2.96
N ASN A 17 -6.89 -14.60 4.20
CA ASN A 17 -7.88 -14.00 5.09
C ASN A 17 -7.48 -12.54 5.39
N MET A 18 -8.32 -11.59 4.96
CA MET A 18 -8.08 -10.16 5.10
C MET A 18 -8.05 -9.68 6.57
N GLY A 19 -8.60 -10.44 7.51
CA GLY A 19 -8.51 -10.18 8.95
C GLY A 19 -7.25 -10.72 9.60
N ARG A 20 -6.33 -11.33 8.84
CA ARG A 20 -5.10 -11.95 9.37
C ARG A 20 -3.87 -11.32 8.73
N LEU A 21 -2.91 -10.91 9.55
CA LEU A 21 -1.60 -10.41 9.10
C LEU A 21 -0.51 -11.10 9.91
N ASN A 22 0.47 -11.70 9.24
CA ASN A 22 1.64 -12.24 9.94
C ASN A 22 2.45 -11.05 10.43
N SER A 23 2.64 -10.97 11.75
CA SER A 23 3.37 -9.89 12.38
C SER A 23 4.87 -9.99 12.13
N SER A 24 5.52 -8.83 12.13
CA SER A 24 6.97 -8.62 12.13
C SER A 24 7.69 -9.42 11.04
N GLN A 25 7.08 -9.51 9.85
CA GLN A 25 7.71 -10.16 8.71
C GLN A 25 8.87 -9.29 8.22
N PRO A 26 10.05 -9.89 7.99
CA PRO A 26 11.19 -9.17 7.45
C PRO A 26 10.95 -8.77 5.98
N LEU A 27 11.62 -7.69 5.55
CA LEU A 27 11.41 -7.11 4.21
C LEU A 27 11.62 -8.12 3.06
N TYR A 28 12.53 -9.10 3.20
CA TYR A 28 12.77 -10.09 2.15
C TYR A 28 11.51 -10.91 1.80
N VAL A 29 10.55 -11.05 2.73
CA VAL A 29 9.27 -11.73 2.46
C VAL A 29 8.46 -10.91 1.44
N TYR A 30 8.45 -9.59 1.57
CA TYR A 30 7.84 -8.68 0.60
C TYR A 30 8.58 -8.75 -0.74
N ASP A 31 9.91 -8.65 -0.74
CA ASP A 31 10.72 -8.68 -1.97
C ASP A 31 10.53 -9.98 -2.77
N THR A 32 10.49 -11.11 -2.06
CA THR A 32 10.26 -12.43 -2.67
C THR A 32 8.85 -12.54 -3.24
N LEU A 33 7.86 -11.91 -2.58
CA LEU A 33 6.46 -11.93 -2.97
C LEU A 33 6.21 -11.10 -4.24
N ILE A 34 6.74 -9.88 -4.32
CA ILE A 34 6.54 -9.00 -5.48
C ILE A 34 7.22 -9.52 -6.74
N ALA A 35 8.22 -10.40 -6.60
CA ALA A 35 8.90 -11.07 -7.70
C ALA A 35 8.14 -12.31 -8.24
N GLN A 36 7.05 -12.73 -7.59
CA GLN A 36 6.35 -13.96 -7.97
C GLN A 36 5.65 -13.84 -9.34
N PRO A 37 5.88 -14.78 -10.29
CA PRO A 37 5.27 -14.73 -11.61
C PRO A 37 3.73 -14.75 -11.58
N TRP A 38 3.14 -15.45 -10.61
CA TRP A 38 1.68 -15.52 -10.49
C TRP A 38 1.07 -14.16 -10.11
N LEU A 39 1.75 -13.36 -9.28
CA LEU A 39 1.26 -12.06 -8.84
C LEU A 39 1.24 -11.09 -10.02
N LYS A 40 2.36 -11.01 -10.76
CA LYS A 40 2.46 -10.28 -12.03
C LYS A 40 1.36 -10.68 -13.01
N GLY A 41 1.10 -11.99 -13.15
CA GLY A 41 0.03 -12.50 -14.01
C GLY A 41 -1.37 -12.02 -13.60
N VAL A 42 -1.69 -12.02 -12.30
CA VAL A 42 -2.97 -11.52 -11.78
C VAL A 42 -3.07 -10.00 -11.93
N ILE A 43 -2.01 -9.25 -11.66
CA ILE A 43 -2.01 -7.79 -11.80
C ILE A 43 -2.21 -7.39 -13.28
N ALA A 44 -1.51 -8.03 -14.22
CA ALA A 44 -1.70 -7.78 -15.65
C ALA A 44 -3.16 -8.01 -16.08
N GLN A 45 -3.84 -9.02 -15.53
CA GLN A 45 -5.26 -9.26 -15.77
C GLN A 45 -6.15 -8.15 -15.19
N ILE A 46 -5.87 -7.68 -13.98
CA ILE A 46 -6.61 -6.57 -13.36
C ILE A 46 -6.42 -5.27 -14.18
N ARG A 47 -5.19 -5.01 -14.63
CA ARG A 47 -4.84 -3.84 -15.46
C ARG A 47 -5.37 -3.93 -16.90
N GLY A 48 -5.83 -5.11 -17.34
CA GLY A 48 -6.34 -5.34 -18.70
C GLY A 48 -5.24 -5.59 -19.73
N GLU A 49 -4.00 -5.81 -19.29
CA GLU A 49 -2.84 -6.14 -20.12
C GLU A 49 -2.82 -7.62 -20.54
N LYS A 50 -3.57 -8.46 -19.82
CA LYS A 50 -3.76 -9.88 -20.11
C LYS A 50 -5.23 -10.26 -20.03
N ALA A 51 -5.66 -11.14 -20.94
CA ALA A 51 -7.02 -11.68 -20.92
C ALA A 51 -7.33 -12.44 -19.62
N ILE A 52 -8.59 -12.39 -19.20
CA ILE A 52 -9.12 -13.17 -18.08
C ILE A 52 -9.78 -14.42 -18.68
N PRO A 53 -9.26 -15.64 -18.42
CA PRO A 53 -9.84 -16.86 -18.97
C PRO A 53 -11.33 -17.00 -18.63
N GLY A 54 -12.14 -17.32 -19.64
CA GLY A 54 -13.58 -17.54 -19.48
C GLY A 54 -14.41 -16.27 -19.30
N VAL A 55 -13.85 -15.09 -19.55
CA VAL A 55 -14.56 -13.80 -19.51
C VAL A 55 -14.47 -13.15 -20.89
N ASP A 56 -15.63 -12.83 -21.47
CA ASP A 56 -15.71 -12.04 -22.69
C ASP A 56 -15.24 -10.60 -22.41
N ALA A 57 -14.28 -10.11 -23.21
CA ALA A 57 -13.76 -8.76 -23.09
C ALA A 57 -14.79 -7.68 -23.47
N GLY A 58 -15.82 -8.03 -24.25
CA GLY A 58 -16.92 -7.14 -24.60
C GLY A 58 -17.97 -6.98 -23.50
N ASP A 59 -18.03 -7.89 -22.52
CA ASP A 59 -18.95 -7.78 -21.37
C ASP A 59 -18.28 -7.01 -20.22
N GLU A 60 -18.44 -5.69 -20.23
CA GLU A 60 -17.87 -4.79 -19.22
C GLU A 60 -18.26 -5.17 -17.78
N LYS A 61 -19.49 -5.69 -17.58
CA LYS A 61 -19.98 -6.08 -16.26
C LYS A 61 -19.29 -7.35 -15.78
N ALA A 62 -19.13 -8.35 -16.65
CA ALA A 62 -18.38 -9.56 -16.36
C ALA A 62 -16.90 -9.25 -16.09
N VAL A 63 -16.29 -8.40 -16.92
CA VAL A 63 -14.90 -7.94 -16.74
C VAL A 63 -14.72 -7.26 -15.38
N LYS A 64 -15.58 -6.30 -15.02
CA LYS A 64 -15.52 -5.61 -13.73
C LYS A 64 -15.62 -6.60 -12.56
N LYS A 65 -16.60 -7.50 -12.59
CA LYS A 65 -16.78 -8.53 -11.55
C LYS A 65 -15.57 -9.45 -11.43
N ALA A 66 -15.00 -9.87 -12.56
CA ALA A 66 -13.82 -10.72 -12.58
C ALA A 66 -12.60 -9.99 -12.01
N LYS A 67 -12.38 -8.73 -12.37
CA LYS A 67 -11.29 -7.89 -11.81
C LYS A 67 -11.44 -7.68 -10.30
N GLU A 68 -12.64 -7.48 -9.78
CA GLU A 68 -12.89 -7.44 -8.33
C GLU A 68 -12.53 -8.78 -7.65
N GLY A 69 -12.91 -9.90 -8.27
CA GLY A 69 -12.55 -11.25 -7.79
C GLY A 69 -11.04 -11.51 -7.79
N LEU A 70 -10.33 -11.03 -8.81
CA LEU A 70 -8.86 -11.11 -8.90
C LEU A 70 -8.18 -10.24 -7.84
N LYS A 71 -8.66 -9.01 -7.60
CA LYS A 71 -8.13 -8.12 -6.57
C LYS A 71 -8.18 -8.75 -5.18
N ARG A 72 -9.24 -9.51 -4.87
CA ARG A 72 -9.37 -10.25 -3.59
C ARG A 72 -8.37 -11.40 -3.44
N GLN A 73 -7.66 -11.79 -4.50
CA GLN A 73 -6.59 -12.78 -4.41
C GLN A 73 -5.26 -12.16 -3.99
N LEU A 74 -5.12 -10.83 -4.09
CA LEU A 74 -3.87 -10.14 -3.87
C LEU A 74 -3.47 -10.21 -2.39
N PRO A 75 -2.16 -10.35 -2.10
CA PRO A 75 -1.63 -10.23 -0.76
C PRO A 75 -1.87 -8.83 -0.19
N ILE A 76 -1.75 -8.70 1.13
CA ILE A 76 -1.98 -7.42 1.81
C ILE A 76 -0.88 -7.11 2.82
N ARG A 77 -0.62 -5.82 3.05
CA ARG A 77 0.23 -5.33 4.14
C ARG A 77 -0.50 -4.26 4.95
N ALA A 78 -0.22 -4.20 6.25
CA ALA A 78 -0.52 -3.02 7.04
C ALA A 78 0.52 -1.93 6.78
N ILE A 79 0.13 -0.70 7.06
CA ILE A 79 0.95 0.49 6.82
C ILE A 79 1.57 1.01 8.10
N HIS A 80 0.76 1.11 9.14
CA HIS A 80 1.09 1.82 10.37
C HIS A 80 1.80 0.95 11.41
N TYR A 81 1.47 -0.35 11.46
CA TYR A 81 1.94 -1.26 12.50
C TYR A 81 2.62 -2.48 11.91
N SER A 82 3.72 -2.89 12.54
CA SER A 82 4.40 -4.13 12.19
C SER A 82 3.88 -5.34 12.96
N LYS A 83 3.04 -5.16 14.00
CA LYS A 83 2.54 -6.26 14.82
C LYS A 83 1.09 -6.05 15.25
N PHE A 84 0.34 -7.15 15.18
CA PHE A 84 -0.99 -7.28 15.75
C PHE A 84 -1.02 -8.50 16.69
N ARG A 85 -1.69 -8.37 17.84
CA ARG A 85 -1.89 -9.49 18.77
C ARG A 85 -2.62 -10.62 18.05
N ASN A 86 -2.13 -11.84 18.29
CA ASN A 86 -2.65 -13.06 17.66
C ASN A 86 -2.74 -12.99 16.12
N ASN A 87 -1.98 -12.10 15.45
CA ASN A 87 -2.07 -11.84 14.02
C ASN A 87 -3.47 -11.42 13.54
N HIS A 88 -4.31 -10.87 14.43
CA HIS A 88 -5.65 -10.40 14.08
C HIS A 88 -5.62 -8.91 13.72
N ARG A 89 -6.00 -8.59 12.49
CA ARG A 89 -6.02 -7.22 11.99
C ARG A 89 -7.25 -6.49 12.54
N SER A 90 -7.08 -5.81 13.67
CA SER A 90 -8.04 -4.84 14.18
C SER A 90 -7.32 -3.72 14.93
N SER A 91 -8.02 -2.62 15.19
CA SER A 91 -7.51 -1.52 16.02
C SER A 91 -7.17 -1.98 17.44
N GLU A 92 -8.00 -2.84 18.02
CA GLU A 92 -7.83 -3.36 19.37
C GLU A 92 -6.60 -4.26 19.50
N ASP A 93 -6.22 -4.96 18.44
CA ASP A 93 -5.08 -5.87 18.45
C ASP A 93 -3.78 -5.23 17.95
N ALA A 94 -3.80 -3.99 17.44
CA ALA A 94 -2.59 -3.27 17.07
C ALA A 94 -1.66 -3.11 18.29
N VAL A 95 -0.39 -3.50 18.16
CA VAL A 95 0.58 -3.37 19.26
C VAL A 95 1.24 -2.00 19.20
N PRO A 96 1.01 -1.09 20.19
CA PRO A 96 1.47 0.30 20.13
C PRO A 96 2.97 0.45 19.88
N GLU A 97 3.80 -0.37 20.52
CA GLU A 97 5.26 -0.34 20.43
C GLU A 97 5.78 -0.77 19.05
N SER A 98 4.90 -1.31 18.21
CA SER A 98 5.22 -1.76 16.85
C SER A 98 4.88 -0.72 15.77
N PHE A 99 4.44 0.47 16.18
CA PHE A 99 4.16 1.59 15.27
C PHE A 99 5.40 1.94 14.46
N LEU A 100 5.21 2.02 13.15
CA LEU A 100 6.30 2.17 12.19
C LEU A 100 6.69 3.63 11.95
N PHE A 101 5.94 4.60 12.49
CA PHE A 101 6.14 6.04 12.21
C PHE A 101 6.14 6.33 10.71
N GLN A 102 5.31 5.63 9.95
CA GLN A 102 5.15 5.81 8.51
C GLN A 102 3.67 5.78 8.18
N THR A 103 3.29 6.38 7.05
CA THR A 103 1.93 6.30 6.51
C THR A 103 1.96 6.24 4.99
N THR A 104 0.80 6.02 4.37
CA THR A 104 0.64 5.99 2.91
C THR A 104 -0.32 7.09 2.48
N ILE A 105 0.03 7.81 1.41
CA ILE A 105 -0.89 8.68 0.69
C ILE A 105 -1.51 7.84 -0.43
N ASP A 106 -2.84 7.76 -0.45
CA ASP A 106 -3.60 7.01 -1.47
C ASP A 106 -4.10 8.00 -2.54
N VAL A 107 -3.45 8.00 -3.70
CA VAL A 107 -3.80 8.85 -4.84
C VAL A 107 -4.84 8.12 -5.67
N ASP A 108 -6.09 8.33 -5.32
CA ASP A 108 -7.21 7.53 -5.81
C ASP A 108 -7.67 7.89 -7.23
N ASP A 109 -7.30 9.08 -7.71
CA ASP A 109 -7.63 9.58 -9.04
C ASP A 109 -6.40 9.45 -9.96
N VAL A 110 -6.58 8.71 -11.06
CA VAL A 110 -5.54 8.46 -12.07
C VAL A 110 -5.03 9.75 -12.69
N GLY A 111 -5.86 10.80 -12.77
CA GLY A 111 -5.45 12.11 -13.30
C GLY A 111 -4.38 12.81 -12.47
N TYR A 112 -4.23 12.45 -11.19
CA TYR A 112 -3.20 13.01 -10.31
C TYR A 112 -1.93 12.15 -10.22
N VAL A 113 -1.94 10.93 -10.75
CA VAL A 113 -0.88 9.95 -10.49
C VAL A 113 0.49 10.42 -10.94
N ASP A 114 0.62 10.92 -12.17
CA ASP A 114 1.91 11.36 -12.71
C ASP A 114 2.43 12.60 -11.97
N ALA A 115 1.56 13.59 -11.75
CA ALA A 115 1.89 14.79 -10.99
C ALA A 115 2.29 14.45 -9.54
N ALA A 116 1.57 13.54 -8.89
CA ALA A 116 1.85 13.10 -7.52
C ALA A 116 3.20 12.36 -7.43
N LEU A 117 3.53 11.55 -8.44
CA LEU A 117 4.80 10.82 -8.52
C LEU A 117 5.98 11.78 -8.68
N GLU A 118 5.89 12.76 -9.56
CA GLU A 118 6.91 13.81 -9.71
C GLU A 118 7.06 14.61 -8.42
N LYS A 119 5.94 15.08 -7.87
CA LYS A 119 5.91 15.89 -6.66
C LYS A 119 6.44 15.15 -5.44
N ALA A 120 6.19 13.85 -5.32
CA ALA A 120 6.76 13.04 -4.25
C ALA A 120 8.30 13.01 -4.28
N ARG A 121 8.90 12.94 -5.48
CA ARG A 121 10.35 13.00 -5.66
C ARG A 121 10.89 14.40 -5.36
N GLU A 122 10.20 15.45 -5.80
CA GLU A 122 10.56 16.83 -5.49
C GLU A 122 10.55 17.11 -3.99
N LEU A 123 9.46 16.75 -3.29
CA LEU A 123 9.33 16.93 -1.85
C LEU A 123 10.44 16.18 -1.09
N ASN A 124 10.78 14.97 -1.53
CA ASN A 124 11.86 14.18 -0.95
C ASN A 124 13.24 14.83 -1.10
N CYS A 125 13.47 15.59 -2.17
CA CYS A 125 14.72 16.32 -2.42
C CYS A 125 14.69 17.78 -1.97
N SER A 126 13.55 18.27 -1.47
CA SER A 126 13.36 19.65 -1.04
C SER A 126 14.14 20.02 0.22
N ASN A 127 14.10 21.29 0.63
CA ASN A 127 14.59 21.76 1.94
C ASN A 127 13.45 21.97 2.96
N THR A 128 12.35 21.24 2.82
CA THR A 128 11.20 21.28 3.74
C THR A 128 11.24 20.12 4.74
N ILE A 129 10.20 19.99 5.57
CA ILE A 129 10.02 18.85 6.48
C ILE A 129 9.92 17.49 5.76
N TRP A 130 9.69 17.50 4.44
CA TRP A 130 9.55 16.31 3.60
C TRP A 130 10.87 15.76 3.04
N LYS A 131 11.99 16.47 3.26
CA LYS A 131 13.32 16.03 2.82
C LYS A 131 13.65 14.64 3.35
N GLY A 132 13.98 13.70 2.46
CA GLY A 132 14.34 12.33 2.81
C GLY A 132 13.22 11.51 3.46
N LYS A 133 11.95 11.92 3.31
CA LYS A 133 10.80 11.21 3.92
C LYS A 133 10.18 10.15 3.02
N LEU A 134 10.41 10.18 1.71
CA LEU A 134 9.84 9.19 0.79
C LEU A 134 10.45 7.80 1.07
N LEU A 135 9.59 6.80 1.28
CA LEU A 135 10.00 5.42 1.54
C LEU A 135 9.78 4.52 0.32
N HIS A 136 8.60 4.60 -0.29
CA HIS A 136 8.23 3.72 -1.41
C HIS A 136 7.14 4.36 -2.28
N LEU A 137 7.20 4.10 -3.59
CA LEU A 137 6.18 4.46 -4.56
C LEU A 137 5.66 3.17 -5.18
N GLU A 138 4.37 2.88 -4.98
CA GLU A 138 3.76 1.63 -5.42
C GLU A 138 2.51 1.92 -6.26
N TYR A 139 2.50 1.46 -7.51
CA TYR A 139 1.27 1.47 -8.29
C TYR A 139 0.31 0.41 -7.75
N SER A 140 -0.93 0.79 -7.49
CA SER A 140 -1.97 -0.16 -7.15
C SER A 140 -2.31 -1.06 -8.36
N ALA A 141 -3.07 -2.13 -8.10
CA ALA A 141 -3.53 -3.03 -9.14
C ALA A 141 -4.40 -2.34 -10.21
N ARG A 142 -4.93 -1.14 -9.92
CA ARG A 142 -5.78 -0.34 -10.82
C ARG A 142 -5.07 0.91 -11.37
N LYS A 143 -3.74 0.95 -11.35
CA LYS A 143 -2.93 2.08 -11.85
C LYS A 143 -3.13 3.39 -11.06
N LYS A 144 -3.62 3.30 -9.81
CA LYS A 144 -3.56 4.37 -8.81
C LYS A 144 -2.18 4.35 -8.13
N LEU A 145 -1.87 5.31 -7.28
CA LEU A 145 -0.56 5.41 -6.64
C LEU A 145 -0.68 5.41 -5.11
N HIS A 146 0.13 4.58 -4.45
CA HIS A 146 0.41 4.69 -3.03
C HIS A 146 1.80 5.30 -2.82
N ILE A 147 1.88 6.33 -1.99
CA ILE A 147 3.13 7.00 -1.64
C ILE A 147 3.38 6.74 -0.15
N ASP A 148 4.29 5.81 0.15
CA ASP A 148 4.69 5.55 1.53
C ASP A 148 5.72 6.59 1.98
N ILE A 149 5.46 7.23 3.11
CA ILE A 149 6.31 8.26 3.68
C ILE A 149 6.60 8.02 5.15
N ARG A 150 7.78 8.45 5.60
CA ARG A 150 8.12 8.58 7.02
C ARG A 150 7.39 9.78 7.59
N MET A 151 6.70 9.59 8.71
CA MET A 151 6.01 10.67 9.39
C MET A 151 7.03 11.64 10.03
N PRO A 152 6.79 12.97 9.97
CA PRO A 152 7.50 13.92 10.81
C PRO A 152 7.23 13.69 12.30
N MET A 153 8.21 13.97 13.16
CA MET A 153 8.03 13.84 14.61
C MET A 153 6.99 14.84 15.11
N GLY A 154 6.13 14.39 16.02
CA GLY A 154 5.10 15.24 16.63
C GLY A 154 3.81 15.38 15.84
N MET A 155 3.70 14.74 14.66
CA MET A 155 2.46 14.74 13.87
C MET A 155 1.71 13.41 14.01
N THR A 156 0.38 13.50 14.05
CA THR A 156 -0.51 12.34 13.88
C THR A 156 -0.49 11.84 12.43
N ILE A 157 -1.07 10.66 12.19
CA ILE A 157 -1.24 10.11 10.84
C ILE A 157 -2.04 11.08 9.97
N GLU A 158 -3.17 11.57 10.47
CA GLU A 158 -4.05 12.48 9.74
C GLU A 158 -3.39 13.82 9.43
N GLU A 159 -2.73 14.45 10.41
CA GLU A 159 -2.00 15.70 10.18
C GLU A 159 -0.91 15.51 9.13
N THR A 160 -0.18 14.39 9.21
CA THR A 160 0.87 14.07 8.22
C THR A 160 0.29 13.93 6.82
N GLN A 161 -0.80 13.16 6.67
CA GLN A 161 -1.43 12.96 5.36
C GLN A 161 -2.00 14.26 4.78
N LYS A 162 -2.68 15.08 5.59
CA LYS A 162 -3.21 16.39 5.15
C LYS A 162 -2.10 17.32 4.68
N ALA A 163 -1.06 17.50 5.50
CA ALA A 163 0.04 18.40 5.19
C ALA A 163 0.83 17.92 3.96
N TYR A 164 0.98 16.61 3.79
CA TYR A 164 1.63 16.06 2.59
C TYR A 164 0.76 16.27 1.36
N CYS A 165 -0.54 15.96 1.42
CA CYS A 165 -1.48 16.18 0.32
C CYS A 165 -1.51 17.65 -0.13
N GLU A 166 -1.53 18.59 0.82
CA GLU A 166 -1.44 20.03 0.54
C GLU A 166 -0.13 20.38 -0.17
N ALA A 167 1.02 19.95 0.38
CA ALA A 167 2.32 20.18 -0.22
C ALA A 167 2.46 19.54 -1.62
N ALA A 168 1.77 18.42 -1.85
CA ALA A 168 1.79 17.71 -3.13
C ALA A 168 0.73 18.20 -4.13
N GLY A 169 -0.20 19.07 -3.72
CA GLY A 169 -1.31 19.52 -4.58
C GLY A 169 -2.29 18.41 -4.97
N ILE A 170 -2.47 17.41 -4.09
CA ILE A 170 -3.35 16.26 -4.31
C ILE A 170 -4.49 16.23 -3.27
N PRO A 171 -5.67 15.68 -3.62
CA PRO A 171 -6.76 15.55 -2.66
C PRO A 171 -6.39 14.67 -1.45
N TYR A 172 -6.84 15.07 -0.27
CA TYR A 172 -6.72 14.25 0.95
C TYR A 172 -7.82 13.18 1.01
N ASP A 173 -7.42 11.92 1.27
CA ASP A 173 -8.33 10.81 1.56
C ASP A 173 -8.26 10.40 3.04
N LYS A 174 -9.37 10.54 3.75
CA LYS A 174 -9.51 10.15 5.16
C LYS A 174 -9.54 8.64 5.40
N SER A 175 -9.66 7.82 4.35
CA SER A 175 -9.84 6.37 4.50
C SER A 175 -8.57 5.63 4.95
N CYS A 176 -7.43 6.33 4.99
CA CYS A 176 -6.11 5.75 5.21
C CYS A 176 -5.50 5.98 6.60
N ILE A 177 -6.28 6.37 7.62
CA ILE A 177 -5.70 6.79 8.92
C ILE A 177 -5.75 5.75 10.03
N THR A 178 -6.51 4.66 9.86
CA THR A 178 -6.75 3.70 10.96
C THR A 178 -5.64 2.63 11.06
N PRO A 179 -5.42 2.06 12.26
CA PRO A 179 -4.46 0.97 12.46
C PRO A 179 -4.68 -0.24 11.54
N GLU A 180 -5.94 -0.61 11.30
CA GLU A 180 -6.31 -1.73 10.44
C GLU A 180 -6.24 -1.43 8.95
N ARG A 181 -5.90 -0.20 8.53
CA ARG A 181 -5.74 0.11 7.09
C ARG A 181 -4.69 -0.80 6.48
N ILE A 182 -5.04 -1.35 5.31
CA ILE A 182 -4.18 -2.20 4.52
C ILE A 182 -4.05 -1.68 3.10
N ILE A 183 -2.98 -2.11 2.46
CA ILE A 183 -2.74 -1.94 1.04
C ILE A 183 -2.58 -3.32 0.41
N PHE A 184 -3.18 -3.49 -0.76
CA PHE A 184 -2.94 -4.66 -1.58
C PHE A 184 -1.55 -4.56 -2.21
N ILE A 185 -0.75 -5.59 -2.01
CA ILE A 185 0.61 -5.69 -2.56
C ILE A 185 0.49 -6.02 -4.05
N THR A 186 1.24 -5.27 -4.87
CA THR A 186 1.32 -5.49 -6.32
C THR A 186 2.67 -6.05 -6.73
N ASP A 187 2.84 -6.29 -8.03
CA ASP A 187 4.12 -6.70 -8.59
C ASP A 187 5.10 -5.52 -8.70
N LYS A 188 6.38 -5.85 -8.90
CA LYS A 188 7.47 -4.88 -9.09
C LYS A 188 7.35 -4.08 -10.38
#